data_AF-A0A970PPS8-F1
#
_entry.id   AF-A0A970PPS8-F1
#
_cell.length_a   1.000
_cell.length_b   1.000
_cell.length_c   1.000
_cell.angle_alpha   90.00
_cell.angle_beta   90.00
_cell.angle_gamma   90.00
#
_symmetry.space_group_name_H-M   'P 1'
#
loop_
_entity.id
_entity.type
_entity.pdbx_description
1 polymer ?
#
loop_
_entity_poly.entity_id
_entity_poly.type
_entity_poly.pdbx_seq_one_letter_code
_entity_poly.pdbx_strand_id
1 'polypeptide(L)'
;MNKTKRSSWILSAIVVVIGAVVLLTKVGMKLDPAASAAVDYSQLLFCSLAAVVLALFYGFLRFDRANAIALSAAVLHDLLVTMALVVLLSAVLPRIAAVPAATTLAVTVLLSVAFTFCQSIPILRAARHIVRTTSRRDVSLDDAAKMAVAETRSFRVTVSLPVLLLVVAAVVAGGIQMLSVLIALPVALAVSHFSAELITPTLWAGSAAKLKTRKVYR
;
A
#
# COMPACT_ATOMS: atom_id res chain seq x y z
N MET A 1 22.18 3.55 4.70
CA MET A 1 20.75 3.77 4.37
C MET A 1 20.57 5.22 3.94
N ASN A 2 20.07 5.49 2.73
CA ASN A 2 20.06 6.84 2.14
C ASN A 2 19.12 7.81 2.92
N LYS A 3 19.47 9.10 3.03
CA LYS A 3 18.68 10.10 3.82
C LYS A 3 17.21 10.15 3.41
N THR A 4 16.93 10.08 2.11
CA THR A 4 15.57 10.08 1.53
C THR A 4 14.76 8.85 1.94
N LYS A 5 15.39 7.66 1.96
CA LYS A 5 14.74 6.40 2.38
C LYS A 5 14.35 6.46 3.87
N ARG A 6 15.20 7.04 4.73
CA ARG A 6 14.88 7.17 6.16
C ARG A 6 13.75 8.17 6.41
N SER A 7 13.73 9.26 5.64
CA SER A 7 12.67 10.29 5.73
C SER A 7 11.28 9.73 5.37
N SER A 8 11.18 8.91 4.31
CA SER A 8 9.90 8.33 3.89
C SER A 8 9.28 7.40 4.93
N TRP A 9 10.09 6.57 5.60
CA TRP A 9 9.61 5.70 6.68
C TRP A 9 9.12 6.49 7.89
N ILE A 10 9.81 7.58 8.24
CA ILE A 10 9.42 8.45 9.35
C ILE A 10 8.09 9.15 9.04
N LEU A 11 7.93 9.65 7.81
CA LEU A 11 6.68 10.29 7.36
C LEU A 11 5.49 9.32 7.41
N SER A 12 5.64 8.11 6.87
CA SER A 12 4.59 7.09 6.95
C SER A 12 4.24 6.74 8.40
N ALA A 13 5.24 6.58 9.27
CA ALA A 13 5.03 6.28 10.67
C ALA A 13 4.26 7.40 11.39
N ILE A 14 4.60 8.67 11.13
CA ILE A 14 3.88 9.83 11.66
C ILE A 14 2.43 9.81 11.19
N VAL A 15 2.17 9.59 9.90
CA VAL A 15 0.80 9.54 9.35
C VAL A 15 -0.02 8.44 10.03
N VAL A 16 0.55 7.25 10.22
CA VAL A 16 -0.13 6.14 10.90
C VAL A 16 -0.44 6.49 12.36
N VAL A 17 0.51 7.07 13.10
CA VAL A 17 0.31 7.47 14.49
C VAL A 17 -0.79 8.52 14.61
N ILE A 18 -0.75 9.57 13.77
CA ILE A 18 -1.76 10.63 13.79
C ILE A 18 -3.13 10.05 13.41
N GLY A 19 -3.21 9.20 12.37
CA GLY A 19 -4.45 8.54 11.98
C GLY A 19 -5.02 7.65 13.08
N ALA A 20 -4.17 6.90 13.78
CA ALA A 20 -4.59 6.08 14.92
C ALA A 20 -5.13 6.93 16.08
N VAL A 21 -4.48 8.06 16.40
CA VAL A 21 -4.96 9.00 17.43
C VAL A 21 -6.33 9.58 17.03
N VAL A 22 -6.52 9.97 15.77
CA VAL A 22 -7.79 10.52 15.27
C VAL A 22 -8.90 9.48 15.26
N LEU A 23 -8.58 8.21 14.98
CA LEU A 23 -9.51 7.10 15.08
C LEU A 23 -9.93 6.85 16.55
N LEU A 24 -8.95 6.78 17.47
CA LEU A 24 -9.20 6.53 18.90
C LEU A 24 -9.97 7.66 19.58
N THR A 25 -9.71 8.91 19.20
CA THR A 25 -10.41 10.08 19.72
C THR A 25 -11.81 10.26 19.12
N LYS A 26 -12.22 9.43 18.14
CA LYS A 26 -13.49 9.51 17.40
C LYS A 26 -13.75 10.88 16.74
N VAL A 27 -12.71 11.69 16.58
CA VAL A 27 -12.80 13.03 15.96
C VAL A 27 -12.97 12.90 14.44
N GLY A 28 -12.41 11.86 13.83
CA GLY A 28 -12.34 11.76 12.36
C GLY A 28 -13.49 11.04 11.67
N MET A 29 -14.06 10.02 12.31
CA MET A 29 -15.25 9.35 11.79
C MET A 29 -16.41 9.69 12.72
N LYS A 30 -17.13 10.76 12.42
CA LYS A 30 -18.49 10.93 12.95
C LYS A 30 -19.37 9.95 12.19
N LEU A 31 -19.31 8.68 12.58
CA LEU A 31 -20.22 7.68 12.09
C LEU A 31 -21.63 8.10 12.51
N ASP A 32 -22.55 8.18 11.55
CA ASP A 32 -23.98 8.22 11.84
C ASP A 32 -24.30 7.07 12.81
N PRO A 33 -25.12 7.23 13.88
CA PRO A 33 -25.34 6.19 14.87
C PRO A 33 -25.77 4.85 14.25
N ALA A 34 -26.59 4.89 13.19
CA ALA A 34 -27.00 3.72 12.41
C ALA A 34 -25.84 3.06 11.64
N ALA A 35 -24.88 3.85 11.12
CA ALA A 35 -23.70 3.34 10.42
C ALA A 35 -22.63 2.82 11.37
N SER A 36 -22.53 3.37 12.59
CA SER A 36 -21.59 2.90 13.62
C SER A 36 -21.91 1.52 14.18
N ALA A 37 -23.20 1.20 14.26
CA ALA A 37 -23.67 -0.13 14.65
C ALA A 37 -23.35 -1.21 13.60
N ALA A 38 -23.09 -0.81 12.36
CA ALA A 38 -22.80 -1.73 11.24
C ALA A 38 -21.30 -2.02 11.05
N VAL A 39 -20.40 -1.29 11.72
CA VAL A 39 -18.95 -1.52 11.59
C VAL A 39 -18.46 -2.41 12.71
N ASP A 40 -18.19 -3.68 12.40
CA ASP A 40 -17.43 -4.55 13.29
C ASP A 40 -15.92 -4.32 13.11
N TYR A 41 -15.33 -3.56 14.04
CA TYR A 41 -13.89 -3.31 14.07
C TYR A 41 -13.06 -4.58 14.23
N SER A 42 -13.59 -5.60 14.91
CA SER A 42 -12.91 -6.89 15.08
C SER A 42 -12.81 -7.61 13.73
N GLN A 43 -13.90 -7.65 12.97
CA GLN A 43 -13.92 -8.20 11.62
C GLN A 43 -12.94 -7.45 10.70
N LEU A 44 -12.90 -6.13 10.77
CA LEU A 44 -11.98 -5.32 9.96
C LEU A 44 -10.51 -5.62 10.29
N LEU A 45 -10.17 -5.79 11.57
CA LEU A 45 -8.83 -6.18 12.00
C LEU A 45 -8.47 -7.59 11.51
N PHE A 46 -9.38 -8.56 11.63
CA PHE A 46 -9.15 -9.92 11.13
C PHE A 46 -9.01 -9.96 9.61
N CYS A 47 -9.83 -9.21 8.86
CA CYS A 47 -9.69 -9.08 7.41
C CYS A 47 -8.37 -8.44 7.01
N SER A 48 -7.92 -7.40 7.72
CA SER A 48 -6.64 -6.74 7.48
C SER A 48 -5.46 -7.68 7.76
N LEU A 49 -5.51 -8.42 8.87
CA LEU A 49 -4.53 -9.43 9.21
C LEU A 49 -4.49 -10.56 8.18
N ALA A 50 -5.67 -11.05 7.78
CA ALA A 50 -5.80 -12.08 6.75
C ALA A 50 -5.20 -11.61 5.41
N ALA A 51 -5.41 -10.36 5.01
CA ALA A 51 -4.81 -9.81 3.80
C ALA A 51 -3.26 -9.85 3.82
N VAL A 52 -2.66 -9.48 4.95
CA VAL A 52 -1.19 -9.53 5.13
C VAL A 52 -0.67 -10.97 5.11
N VAL A 53 -1.36 -11.88 5.80
CA VAL A 53 -1.01 -13.30 5.86
C VAL A 53 -1.15 -13.96 4.48
N LEU A 54 -2.23 -13.68 3.75
CA LEU A 54 -2.44 -14.17 2.39
C LEU A 54 -1.40 -13.59 1.42
N ALA A 55 -1.03 -12.32 1.55
CA ALA A 55 0.05 -11.73 0.76
C ALA A 55 1.39 -12.42 1.02
N LEU A 56 1.67 -12.80 2.28
CA LEU A 56 2.85 -13.58 2.65
C LEU A 56 2.81 -14.96 2.00
N PHE A 57 1.71 -15.72 2.15
CA PHE A 57 1.56 -17.05 1.54
C PHE A 57 1.63 -17.01 0.02
N TYR A 58 0.93 -16.08 -0.63
CA TYR A 58 1.00 -15.87 -2.07
C TYR A 58 2.45 -15.60 -2.50
N GLY A 59 3.14 -14.72 -1.77
CA GLY A 59 4.55 -14.42 -2.03
C GLY A 59 5.47 -15.64 -1.90
N PHE A 60 5.23 -16.50 -0.91
CA PHE A 60 5.98 -17.75 -0.75
C PHE A 60 5.69 -18.77 -1.85
N LEU A 61 4.42 -18.93 -2.25
CA LEU A 61 4.01 -19.89 -3.27
C LEU A 61 4.45 -19.47 -4.68
N ARG A 62 4.31 -18.17 -4.99
CA ARG A 62 4.57 -17.63 -6.33
C ARG A 62 6.03 -17.24 -6.56
N PHE A 63 6.73 -16.84 -5.49
CA PHE A 63 8.08 -16.26 -5.55
C PHE A 63 9.04 -16.93 -4.54
N ASP A 64 10.04 -16.18 -4.07
CA ASP A 64 11.02 -16.63 -3.07
C ASP A 64 10.74 -15.94 -1.72
N ARG A 65 11.32 -16.48 -0.64
CA ARG A 65 11.15 -15.95 0.74
C ARG A 65 11.37 -14.44 0.86
N ALA A 66 12.35 -13.89 0.14
CA ALA A 66 12.62 -12.44 0.13
C ALA A 66 11.47 -11.63 -0.48
N ASN A 67 10.91 -12.09 -1.60
CA ASN A 67 9.77 -11.44 -2.24
C ASN A 67 8.51 -11.56 -1.36
N ALA A 68 8.33 -12.68 -0.66
CA ALA A 68 7.21 -12.89 0.25
C ALA A 68 7.20 -11.89 1.41
N ILE A 69 8.36 -11.73 2.07
CA ILE A 69 8.51 -10.77 3.17
C ILE A 69 8.35 -9.34 2.65
N ALA A 70 8.95 -9.01 1.50
CA ALA A 70 8.82 -7.67 0.93
C ALA A 70 7.37 -7.33 0.56
N LEU A 71 6.64 -8.27 -0.06
CA LEU A 71 5.24 -8.08 -0.45
C LEU A 71 4.32 -7.92 0.76
N SER A 72 4.43 -8.82 1.74
CA SER A 72 3.61 -8.75 2.96
C SER A 72 3.87 -7.47 3.77
N ALA A 73 5.12 -7.04 3.89
CA ALA A 73 5.47 -5.80 4.56
C ALA A 73 4.97 -4.55 3.78
N ALA A 74 5.00 -4.58 2.45
CA ALA A 74 4.42 -3.51 1.63
C ALA A 74 2.88 -3.45 1.79
N VAL A 75 2.20 -4.59 1.82
CA VAL A 75 0.75 -4.67 2.06
C VAL A 75 0.40 -4.14 3.45
N LEU A 76 1.14 -4.54 4.49
CA LEU A 76 0.92 -4.03 5.84
C LEU A 76 1.10 -2.51 5.89
N HIS A 77 2.18 -1.99 5.30
CA HIS A 77 2.44 -0.56 5.24
C HIS A 77 1.30 0.19 4.54
N ASP A 78 0.94 -0.23 3.34
CA ASP A 78 -0.04 0.48 2.50
C ASP A 78 -1.42 0.44 3.15
N LEU A 79 -1.80 -0.70 3.74
CA LEU A 79 -3.07 -0.85 4.45
C LEU A 79 -3.17 0.12 5.63
N LEU A 80 -2.13 0.22 6.46
CA LEU A 80 -2.10 1.12 7.60
C LEU A 80 -2.13 2.59 7.18
N VAL A 81 -1.34 2.97 6.16
CA VAL A 81 -1.26 4.36 5.69
C VAL A 81 -2.54 4.78 4.96
N THR A 82 -3.10 3.92 4.10
CA THR A 82 -4.38 4.21 3.44
C THR A 82 -5.49 4.40 4.48
N MET A 83 -5.60 3.50 5.45
CA MET A 83 -6.59 3.63 6.53
C MET A 83 -6.42 4.93 7.32
N ALA A 84 -5.18 5.25 7.72
CA ALA A 84 -4.88 6.48 8.43
C ALA A 84 -5.27 7.73 7.62
N LEU A 85 -4.91 7.79 6.33
CA LEU A 85 -5.23 8.93 5.47
C LEU A 85 -6.73 9.07 5.22
N VAL A 86 -7.45 7.97 5.01
CA VAL A 86 -8.91 8.01 4.85
C VAL A 86 -9.57 8.56 6.11
N VAL A 87 -9.16 8.10 7.30
CA VAL A 87 -9.67 8.61 8.58
C VAL A 87 -9.35 10.09 8.77
N LEU A 88 -8.14 10.53 8.42
CA LEU A 88 -7.74 11.94 8.52
C LEU A 88 -8.53 12.84 7.55
N LEU A 89 -8.72 12.38 6.31
CA LEU A 89 -9.52 13.10 5.31
C LEU A 89 -10.97 13.22 5.76
N SER A 90 -11.55 12.16 6.35
CA SER A 90 -12.89 12.22 6.95
C SER A 90 -12.98 13.23 8.09
N ALA A 91 -11.92 13.40 8.89
CA ALA A 91 -11.88 14.40 9.97
C ALA A 91 -11.90 15.84 9.46
N VAL A 92 -11.12 16.11 8.41
CA VAL A 92 -10.90 17.46 7.87
C VAL A 92 -12.05 17.91 6.97
N LEU A 93 -12.73 16.97 6.30
CA LEU A 93 -13.80 17.26 5.34
C LEU A 93 -15.15 16.69 5.83
N PRO A 94 -15.79 17.31 6.83
CA PRO A 94 -17.03 16.78 7.44
C PRO A 94 -18.21 16.69 6.46
N ARG A 95 -18.24 17.50 5.39
CA ARG A 95 -19.26 17.39 4.31
C ARG A 95 -19.03 16.20 3.38
N ILE A 96 -17.81 15.69 3.33
CA ILE A 96 -17.41 14.48 2.60
C ILE A 96 -17.53 13.25 3.53
N ALA A 97 -17.69 13.44 4.85
CA ALA A 97 -17.72 12.35 5.83
C ALA A 97 -19.12 11.78 6.13
N ALA A 98 -20.19 12.30 5.51
CA ALA A 98 -21.56 11.76 5.65
C ALA A 98 -21.80 10.46 4.85
N VAL A 99 -20.74 9.67 4.65
CA VAL A 99 -20.80 8.39 3.93
C VAL A 99 -20.94 7.27 4.96
N PRO A 100 -21.74 6.22 4.69
CA PRO A 100 -21.81 5.05 5.55
C PRO A 100 -20.41 4.46 5.74
N ALA A 101 -19.82 4.70 6.92
CA ALA A 101 -18.46 4.25 7.24
C ALA A 101 -18.30 2.72 7.15
N ALA A 102 -19.41 1.97 7.21
CA ALA A 102 -19.42 0.52 7.08
C ALA A 102 -19.00 0.02 5.69
N THR A 103 -19.39 0.71 4.60
CA THR A 103 -19.04 0.27 3.24
C THR A 103 -17.68 0.82 2.80
N THR A 104 -17.31 2.02 3.24
CA THR A 104 -16.05 2.65 2.84
C THR A 104 -14.82 1.98 3.45
N LEU A 105 -14.89 1.52 4.69
CA LEU A 105 -13.73 0.92 5.37
C LEU A 105 -13.35 -0.45 4.79
N ALA A 106 -14.33 -1.33 4.54
CA ALA A 106 -14.07 -2.62 3.91
C ALA A 106 -13.52 -2.45 2.47
N VAL A 107 -14.08 -1.51 1.71
CA VAL A 107 -13.59 -1.14 0.37
C VAL A 107 -12.17 -0.58 0.44
N THR A 108 -11.84 0.20 1.47
CA THR A 108 -10.48 0.74 1.68
C THR A 108 -9.45 -0.37 1.85
N VAL A 109 -9.76 -1.38 2.67
CA VAL A 109 -8.89 -2.56 2.85
C VAL A 109 -8.68 -3.29 1.53
N LEU A 110 -9.76 -3.57 0.81
CA LEU A 110 -9.71 -4.27 -0.48
C LEU A 110 -8.87 -3.51 -1.52
N LEU A 111 -9.14 -2.21 -1.70
CA LEU A 111 -8.46 -1.37 -2.67
C LEU A 111 -6.98 -1.18 -2.35
N SER A 112 -6.65 -1.00 -1.07
CA SER A 112 -5.26 -0.89 -0.62
C SER A 112 -4.47 -2.13 -1.04
N VAL A 113 -4.97 -3.33 -0.70
CA VAL A 113 -4.32 -4.60 -1.06
C VAL A 113 -4.23 -4.77 -2.58
N ALA A 114 -5.33 -4.52 -3.31
CA ALA A 114 -5.36 -4.68 -4.76
C ALA A 114 -4.34 -3.77 -5.46
N PHE A 115 -4.27 -2.49 -5.08
CA PHE A 115 -3.31 -1.56 -5.68
C PHE A 115 -1.87 -1.87 -5.26
N THR A 116 -1.62 -2.27 -4.01
CA THR A 116 -0.29 -2.74 -3.60
C THR A 116 0.18 -3.90 -4.45
N PHE A 117 -0.69 -4.86 -4.77
CA PHE A 117 -0.34 -5.98 -5.67
C PHE A 117 -0.02 -5.49 -7.08
N CYS A 118 -0.88 -4.65 -7.66
CA CYS A 118 -0.69 -4.10 -9.00
C CYS A 118 0.61 -3.29 -9.15
N GLN A 119 1.00 -2.56 -8.10
CA GLN A 119 2.18 -1.70 -8.12
C GLN A 119 3.46 -2.44 -7.71
N SER A 120 3.40 -3.32 -6.69
CA SER A 120 4.57 -3.95 -6.09
C SER A 120 5.03 -5.22 -6.80
N ILE A 121 4.12 -6.04 -7.32
CA ILE A 121 4.47 -7.31 -7.97
C ILE A 121 5.38 -7.10 -9.20
N PRO A 122 5.13 -6.15 -10.12
CA PRO A 122 6.02 -5.89 -11.24
C PRO A 122 7.45 -5.60 -10.79
N ILE A 123 7.62 -4.78 -9.75
CA ILE A 123 8.93 -4.42 -9.19
C ILE A 123 9.62 -5.65 -8.62
N LEU A 124 8.91 -6.46 -7.83
CA LEU A 124 9.47 -7.68 -7.23
C LEU A 124 9.88 -8.72 -8.30
N ARG A 125 9.14 -8.78 -9.42
CA ARG A 125 9.50 -9.62 -10.58
C ARG A 125 10.74 -9.10 -11.29
N ALA A 126 10.78 -7.82 -11.65
CA ALA A 126 11.90 -7.20 -12.34
C ALA A 126 13.18 -7.27 -11.48
N ALA A 127 13.11 -6.96 -10.19
CA ALA A 127 14.26 -7.04 -9.28
C ALA A 127 14.83 -8.46 -9.16
N ARG A 128 13.95 -9.48 -9.11
CA ARG A 128 14.35 -10.90 -9.13
C ARG A 128 14.97 -11.29 -10.46
N HIS A 129 14.44 -10.79 -11.57
CA HIS A 129 14.94 -11.05 -12.92
C HIS A 129 16.35 -10.47 -13.09
N ILE A 130 16.54 -9.18 -12.79
CA ILE A 130 17.84 -8.48 -12.87
C ILE A 130 18.93 -9.22 -12.08
N VAL A 131 18.65 -9.62 -10.83
CA VAL A 131 19.65 -10.33 -10.01
C VAL A 131 19.94 -11.75 -10.51
N ARG A 132 19.07 -12.34 -11.34
CA ARG A 132 19.33 -13.66 -11.94
C ARG A 132 20.10 -13.57 -13.24
N THR A 133 19.89 -12.52 -14.02
CA THR A 133 20.51 -12.33 -15.33
C THR A 133 21.81 -11.55 -15.27
N THR A 134 22.05 -10.81 -14.20
CA THR A 134 23.24 -9.96 -14.04
C THR A 134 24.11 -10.46 -12.89
N SER A 135 25.43 -10.50 -13.10
CA SER A 135 26.38 -10.90 -12.06
C SER A 135 26.32 -9.94 -10.87
N ARG A 136 26.42 -10.50 -9.66
CA ARG A 136 26.47 -9.71 -8.41
C ARG A 136 27.69 -8.81 -8.30
N ARG A 137 28.73 -9.07 -9.11
CA ARG A 137 29.91 -8.23 -9.18
C ARG A 137 29.61 -6.90 -9.89
N ASP A 138 28.60 -6.90 -10.75
CA ASP A 138 28.26 -5.76 -11.61
C ASP A 138 27.10 -4.94 -11.02
N VAL A 139 26.18 -5.58 -10.29
CA VAL A 139 24.99 -4.92 -9.75
C VAL A 139 24.72 -5.29 -8.30
N SER A 140 24.68 -4.29 -7.43
CA SER A 140 24.28 -4.45 -6.02
C SER A 140 22.78 -4.71 -5.90
N LEU A 141 22.32 -5.32 -4.79
CA LEU A 141 20.88 -5.55 -4.57
C LEU A 141 20.08 -4.25 -4.51
N ASP A 142 20.67 -3.18 -3.97
CA ASP A 142 20.04 -1.86 -3.93
C ASP A 142 19.91 -1.25 -5.34
N ASP A 143 20.90 -1.46 -6.21
CA ASP A 143 20.86 -0.95 -7.58
C ASP A 143 19.94 -1.77 -8.47
N ALA A 144 19.91 -3.09 -8.31
CA ALA A 144 18.91 -3.95 -8.96
C ALA A 144 17.47 -3.53 -8.59
N ALA A 145 17.24 -3.14 -7.33
CA ALA A 145 15.94 -2.66 -6.88
C ALA A 145 15.57 -1.31 -7.52
N LYS A 146 16.52 -0.38 -7.67
CA LYS A 146 16.28 0.90 -8.37
C LYS A 146 16.01 0.70 -9.86
N MET A 147 16.78 -0.17 -10.51
CA MET A 147 16.59 -0.52 -11.92
C MET A 147 15.21 -1.12 -12.14
N ALA A 148 14.75 -2.01 -11.25
CA ALA A 148 13.41 -2.59 -11.29
C ALA A 148 12.29 -1.55 -11.18
N VAL A 149 12.46 -0.53 -10.33
CA VAL A 149 11.50 0.59 -10.23
C VAL A 149 11.44 1.37 -11.54
N ALA A 150 12.60 1.66 -12.14
CA ALA A 150 12.69 2.40 -13.40
C ALA A 150 12.06 1.62 -14.57
N GLU A 151 12.39 0.34 -14.70
CA GLU A 151 11.88 -0.54 -15.77
C GLU A 151 10.35 -0.68 -15.73
N THR A 152 9.78 -0.74 -14.52
CA THR A 152 8.34 -0.97 -14.33
C THR A 152 7.50 0.31 -14.25
N ARG A 153 8.13 1.49 -14.31
CA ARG A 153 7.46 2.79 -14.12
C ARG A 153 6.38 3.04 -15.17
N SER A 154 6.66 2.77 -16.44
CA SER A 154 5.71 2.96 -17.54
C SER A 154 4.44 2.14 -17.33
N PHE A 155 4.60 0.83 -17.09
CA PHE A 155 3.49 -0.08 -16.80
C PHE A 155 2.65 0.39 -15.59
N ARG A 156 3.32 0.75 -14.49
CA ARG A 156 2.66 1.20 -13.25
C ARG A 156 1.81 2.46 -13.45
N VAL A 157 2.30 3.41 -14.24
CA VAL A 157 1.57 4.64 -14.60
C VAL A 157 0.37 4.30 -15.49
N THR A 158 0.55 3.44 -16.50
CA THR A 158 -0.55 3.00 -17.37
C THR A 158 -1.67 2.31 -16.59
N VAL A 159 -1.34 1.46 -15.62
CA VAL A 159 -2.34 0.77 -14.76
C VAL A 159 -3.07 1.76 -13.84
N SER A 160 -2.43 2.85 -13.44
CA SER A 160 -3.04 3.89 -12.60
C SER A 160 -3.97 4.83 -13.37
N LEU A 161 -3.78 4.98 -14.68
CA LEU A 161 -4.55 5.90 -15.52
C LEU A 161 -6.07 5.64 -15.55
N PRO A 162 -6.57 4.40 -15.80
CA PRO A 162 -8.00 4.16 -15.82
C PRO A 162 -8.67 4.42 -14.46
N VAL A 163 -7.93 4.20 -13.36
CA VAL A 163 -8.39 4.48 -12.00
C VAL A 163 -8.56 5.99 -11.80
N LEU A 164 -7.60 6.79 -12.25
CA LEU A 164 -7.69 8.24 -12.21
C LEU A 164 -8.83 8.78 -13.08
N LEU A 165 -9.01 8.23 -14.28
CA LEU A 165 -10.13 8.58 -15.16
C LEU A 165 -11.48 8.26 -14.50
N LEU A 166 -11.58 7.14 -13.79
CA LEU A 166 -12.79 6.78 -13.04
C LEU A 166 -13.07 7.79 -11.92
N VAL A 167 -12.05 8.24 -11.19
CA VAL A 167 -12.21 9.28 -10.16
C VAL A 167 -12.70 10.59 -10.79
N VAL A 168 -12.09 11.02 -11.90
CA VAL A 168 -12.49 12.24 -12.61
C VAL A 168 -13.94 12.12 -13.10
N ALA A 169 -14.30 11.00 -13.73
CA ALA A 169 -15.65 10.75 -14.21
C ALA A 169 -16.68 10.78 -13.08
N ALA A 170 -16.37 10.17 -11.93
CA ALA A 170 -17.25 10.16 -10.77
C ALA A 170 -17.45 11.56 -10.18
N VAL A 171 -16.41 12.40 -10.16
CA VAL A 171 -16.51 13.80 -9.69
C VAL A 171 -17.35 14.63 -10.66
N VAL A 172 -17.16 14.45 -11.97
CA VAL A 172 -17.90 15.20 -13.00
C VAL A 172 -19.38 14.80 -13.01
N ALA A 173 -19.69 13.51 -12.90
CA ALA A 173 -21.06 13.01 -12.96
C ALA A 173 -21.84 13.18 -11.64
N GLY A 174 -21.19 12.92 -10.50
CA GLY A 174 -21.85 12.84 -9.18
C GLY A 174 -21.48 13.97 -8.21
N GLY A 175 -20.68 14.95 -8.65
CA GLY A 175 -20.22 16.05 -7.83
C GLY A 175 -19.40 15.62 -6.62
N ILE A 176 -19.30 16.49 -5.62
CA ILE A 176 -18.46 16.27 -4.43
C ILE A 176 -18.96 15.12 -3.52
N GLN A 177 -20.23 14.72 -3.68
CA GLN A 177 -20.87 13.63 -2.94
C GLN A 177 -20.48 12.24 -3.46
N MET A 178 -20.09 12.10 -4.73
CA MET A 178 -19.51 10.83 -5.19
C MET A 178 -18.03 10.72 -4.82
N LEU A 179 -17.31 11.85 -4.75
CA LEU A 179 -15.92 11.87 -4.30
C LEU A 179 -15.79 11.32 -2.88
N SER A 180 -16.75 11.61 -2.01
CA SER A 180 -16.73 11.10 -0.63
C SER A 180 -16.82 9.59 -0.53
N VAL A 181 -17.65 8.98 -1.38
CA VAL A 181 -17.81 7.52 -1.42
C VAL A 181 -16.57 6.84 -1.99
N LEU A 182 -15.91 7.50 -2.94
CA LEU A 182 -14.76 6.95 -3.65
C LEU A 182 -13.41 7.42 -3.11
N ILE A 183 -13.37 8.17 -2.00
CA ILE A 183 -12.14 8.81 -1.50
C ILE A 183 -11.01 7.80 -1.21
N ALA A 184 -11.37 6.58 -0.83
CA ALA A 184 -10.43 5.49 -0.59
C ALA A 184 -9.62 5.10 -1.84
N LEU A 185 -10.19 5.30 -3.03
CA LEU A 185 -9.64 4.88 -4.31
C LEU A 185 -8.41 5.71 -4.73
N PRO A 186 -8.47 7.06 -4.84
CA PRO A 186 -7.28 7.87 -5.11
C PRO A 186 -6.26 7.80 -3.96
N VAL A 187 -6.69 7.67 -2.70
CA VAL A 187 -5.78 7.55 -1.55
C VAL A 187 -5.00 6.24 -1.61
N ALA A 188 -5.66 5.10 -1.81
CA ALA A 188 -5.01 3.80 -1.92
C ALA A 188 -4.05 3.74 -3.12
N LEU A 189 -4.45 4.34 -4.25
CA LEU A 189 -3.59 4.44 -5.43
C LEU A 189 -2.34 5.28 -5.16
N ALA A 190 -2.49 6.46 -4.52
CA ALA A 190 -1.36 7.33 -4.20
C ALA A 190 -0.39 6.66 -3.22
N VAL A 191 -0.92 6.03 -2.16
CA VAL A 191 -0.12 5.33 -1.15
C VAL A 191 0.65 4.17 -1.77
N SER A 192 -0.03 3.32 -2.55
CA SER A 192 0.61 2.17 -3.20
C SER A 192 1.64 2.60 -4.25
N HIS A 193 1.42 3.70 -4.97
CA HIS A 193 2.40 4.23 -5.91
C HIS A 193 3.66 4.74 -5.19
N PHE A 194 3.49 5.51 -4.12
CA PHE A 194 4.59 6.00 -3.27
C PHE A 194 5.38 4.84 -2.65
N SER A 195 4.66 3.86 -2.11
CA SER A 195 5.24 2.66 -1.50
C SER A 195 6.00 1.81 -2.50
N ALA A 196 5.50 1.68 -3.72
CA ALA A 196 6.19 0.97 -4.80
C ALA A 196 7.51 1.63 -5.18
N GLU A 197 7.63 2.96 -5.16
CA GLU A 197 8.88 3.64 -5.53
C GLU A 197 9.95 3.62 -4.43
N LEU A 198 9.54 3.67 -3.16
CA LEU A 198 10.47 3.90 -2.05
C LEU A 198 10.57 2.74 -1.06
N ILE A 199 9.46 2.05 -0.79
CA ILE A 199 9.34 1.10 0.32
C ILE A 199 9.53 -0.33 -0.17
N THR A 200 8.74 -0.76 -1.16
CA THR A 200 8.86 -2.09 -1.78
C THR A 200 10.30 -2.44 -2.22
N PRO A 201 11.02 -1.60 -2.97
CA PRO A 201 12.39 -1.90 -3.38
C PRO A 201 13.37 -1.99 -2.20
N THR A 202 13.17 -1.19 -1.14
CA THR A 202 14.04 -1.21 0.04
C THR A 202 13.80 -2.44 0.90
N LEU A 203 12.53 -2.82 1.09
CA LEU A 203 12.14 -4.06 1.76
C LEU A 203 12.68 -5.29 1.02
N TRP A 204 12.60 -5.27 -0.31
CA TRP A 204 13.14 -6.35 -1.12
C TRP A 204 14.66 -6.45 -1.02
N ALA A 205 15.40 -5.35 -1.20
CA ALA A 205 16.86 -5.37 -1.11
C ALA A 205 17.33 -5.84 0.27
N GLY A 206 16.70 -5.35 1.34
CA GLY A 206 17.01 -5.74 2.72
C GLY A 206 16.70 -7.21 3.02
N SER A 207 15.54 -7.71 2.61
CA SER A 207 15.16 -9.11 2.80
C SER A 207 16.00 -10.06 1.95
N ALA A 208 16.31 -9.70 0.71
CA ALA A 208 17.18 -10.46 -0.18
C ALA A 208 18.61 -10.54 0.36
N ALA A 209 19.16 -9.46 0.93
CA ALA A 209 20.48 -9.46 1.55
C ALA A 209 20.58 -10.44 2.73
N LYS A 210 19.57 -10.46 3.60
CA LYS A 210 19.53 -11.35 4.78
C LYS A 210 19.27 -12.82 4.43
N LEU A 211 18.47 -13.08 3.40
CA LEU A 211 18.03 -14.44 3.07
C LEU A 211 18.90 -15.13 2.02
N LYS A 212 19.54 -14.39 1.11
CA LYS A 212 20.41 -14.97 0.06
C LYS A 212 21.88 -15.10 0.47
N THR A 213 22.29 -14.60 1.63
CA THR A 213 23.64 -14.84 2.20
C THR A 213 23.85 -16.29 2.63
N ARG A 214 22.77 -17.09 2.76
CA ARG A 214 22.83 -18.47 3.27
C ARG A 214 23.06 -19.57 2.22
N LYS A 215 23.33 -19.25 0.95
CA LYS A 215 23.51 -20.23 -0.15
C LYS A 215 24.83 -20.09 -0.93
N VAL A 216 25.90 -19.60 -0.31
CA VAL A 216 27.24 -19.51 -0.94
C VAL A 216 28.27 -20.47 -0.32
N TYR A 217 27.86 -21.32 0.63
CA TYR A 217 28.72 -22.42 1.10
C TYR A 217 27.92 -23.73 1.17
N ARG A 218 27.83 -24.40 0.03
CA ARG A 218 27.88 -25.86 -0.14
C ARG A 218 27.95 -26.19 -1.62
#